data_AF-A0A947X3C6-F1
#
_entry.id   AF-A0A947X3C6-F1
#
_cell.length_a   1.000
_cell.length_b   1.000
_cell.length_c   1.000
_cell.angle_alpha   90.00
_cell.angle_beta   90.00
_cell.angle_gamma   90.00
#
_symmetry.space_group_name_H-M   'P 1'
#
loop_
_entity.id
_entity.type
_entity.pdbx_description
1 polymer ?
#
loop_
_entity_poly.entity_id
_entity_poly.type
_entity_poly.pdbx_seq_one_letter_code
_entity_poly.pdbx_strand_id
1 'polypeptide(L)' 'MDGGLVRVPVGAHRFQAQVITEACRAAGIRVELLTADDSGVDPVIGIIQGFHLLVRDEDVDQARAIVGRGWATSDR' A
#
# COMPACT_ATOMS: atom_id res chain seq x y z
N MET A 1 21.06 -7.53 -10.09
CA MET A 1 19.86 -7.99 -9.37
C MET A 1 18.75 -7.09 -9.86
N ASP A 2 17.90 -7.62 -10.74
CA ASP A 2 16.84 -6.83 -11.36
C ASP A 2 15.87 -6.37 -10.27
N GLY A 3 15.81 -5.06 -10.07
CA GLY A 3 15.01 -4.43 -9.02
C GLY A 3 13.53 -4.58 -9.29
N GLY A 4 12.98 -5.75 -8.97
CA GLY A 4 11.56 -6.06 -9.09
C GLY A 4 10.73 -5.13 -8.23
N LEU A 5 9.59 -4.70 -8.76
CA LEU A 5 8.57 -3.97 -8.02
C LEU A 5 7.38 -4.88 -7.77
N VAL A 6 6.88 -4.86 -6.54
CA VAL A 6 5.79 -5.71 -6.07
C VAL A 6 4.65 -4.85 -5.53
N ARG A 7 3.42 -5.23 -5.86
CA ARG A 7 2.21 -4.61 -5.32
C ARG A 7 1.80 -5.31 -4.03
N VAL A 8 1.65 -4.53 -2.96
CA VAL A 8 1.16 -4.99 -1.65
C VAL A 8 -0.22 -4.39 -1.38
N PRO A 9 -1.28 -5.19 -1.19
CA PRO A 9 -2.61 -4.67 -0.91
C PRO A 9 -2.68 -4.01 0.46
N VAL A 10 -3.34 -2.85 0.54
CA VAL A 10 -3.46 -2.06 1.78
C VAL A 10 -4.90 -2.02 2.30
N GLY A 11 -5.90 -2.04 1.41
CA GLY A 11 -7.32 -1.95 1.77
C GLY A 11 -8.05 -0.82 1.06
N ALA A 12 -9.32 -0.58 1.41
CA ALA A 12 -10.18 0.39 0.73
C ALA A 12 -10.19 1.80 1.35
N HIS A 13 -9.53 2.00 2.50
CA HIS A 13 -9.61 3.26 3.24
C HIS A 13 -8.45 4.20 2.90
N ARG A 14 -8.77 5.33 2.25
CA ARG A 14 -7.76 6.32 1.80
C ARG A 14 -6.89 6.84 2.93
N PHE A 15 -7.49 7.19 4.07
CA PHE A 15 -6.76 7.73 5.21
C PHE A 15 -5.78 6.69 5.78
N GLN A 16 -6.25 5.47 5.99
CA GLN A 16 -5.41 4.37 6.47
C GLN A 16 -4.27 4.07 5.50
N ALA A 17 -4.55 4.08 4.19
CA ALA A 17 -3.52 3.87 3.17
C ALA A 17 -2.42 4.95 3.20
N GLN A 18 -2.79 6.21 3.43
CA GLN A 18 -1.82 7.29 3.62
C GLN A 18 -0.97 7.10 4.89
N VAL A 19 -1.60 6.76 6.02
CA VAL A 19 -0.87 6.48 7.27
C VAL A 19 0.14 5.33 7.10
N ILE A 20 -0.28 4.25 6.43
CA ILE A 20 0.58 3.09 6.14
C ILE A 20 1.73 3.47 5.19
N THR A 21 1.46 4.33 4.19
CA THR A 21 2.48 4.83 3.26
C THR A 21 3.55 5.62 4.01
N GLU A 22 3.16 6.53 4.89
CA GLU A 22 4.10 7.31 5.70
C GLU A 22 4.86 6.45 6.71
N ALA A 23 4.22 5.42 7.28
CA ALA A 23 4.90 4.46 8.15
C ALA A 23 5.99 3.68 7.40
N CYS A 24 5.75 3.31 6.13
CA CYS A 24 6.76 2.68 5.28
C CYS A 24 7.92 3.64 4.98
N ARG A 25 7.63 4.89 4.63
CA ARG A 25 8.65 5.93 4.39
C ARG A 25 9.51 6.18 5.63
N ALA A 26 8.88 6.29 6.79
CA ALA A 26 9.58 6.44 8.08
C ALA A 26 10.48 5.24 8.41
N ALA A 27 10.13 4.04 7.92
CA ALA A 27 10.94 2.84 8.06
C ALA A 27 12.05 2.70 6.99
N GLY A 28 12.26 3.72 6.15
CA GLY A 28 13.28 3.74 5.11
C GLY A 28 12.88 3.02 3.82
N ILE A 29 11.64 2.53 3.71
CA ILE A 29 11.16 1.84 2.52
C ILE A 29 10.79 2.85 1.45
N ARG A 30 11.35 2.70 0.25
CA ARG A 30 10.89 3.46 -0.91
C ARG A 30 9.55 2.88 -1.38
N VAL A 31 8.49 3.67 -1.23
CA VAL A 31 7.12 3.25 -1.53
C VAL A 31 6.35 4.30 -2.33
N GLU A 32 5.53 3.81 -3.26
CA GLU A 32 4.49 4.60 -3.94
C GLU A 32 3.10 4.07 -3.58
N LEU A 33 2.16 4.98 -3.31
CA LEU A 33 0.76 4.64 -3.09
C LEU A 33 0.04 4.64 -4.44
N LEU A 34 -0.44 3.47 -4.85
CA LEU A 34 -1.25 3.32 -6.06
C LEU A 34 -2.74 3.50 -5.71
N THR A 35 -3.36 4.45 -6.39
CA THR A 35 -4.79 4.76 -6.30
C THR A 35 -5.60 4.16 -7.44
N ALA A 36 -4.93 3.66 -8.49
CA ALA A 36 -5.55 3.02 -9.65
C ALA A 36 -5.69 1.51 -9.46
N ASP A 37 -6.70 0.93 -10.10
CA ASP A 37 -6.88 -0.52 -10.19
C ASP A 37 -5.84 -1.21 -11.09
N ASP A 38 -6.03 -2.52 -11.29
CA ASP A 38 -5.20 -3.35 -12.17
C ASP A 38 -5.23 -2.88 -13.64
N SER A 39 -6.18 -2.02 -14.03
CA SER A 39 -6.26 -1.42 -15.37
C SER A 39 -5.52 -0.09 -15.49
N GLY A 40 -5.03 0.48 -14.36
CA GLY A 40 -4.35 1.77 -14.34
C GLY A 40 -5.29 2.97 -14.50
N VAL A 41 -6.60 2.76 -14.38
CA VAL A 41 -7.62 3.81 -14.53
C VAL A 41 -7.96 4.37 -13.15
N ASP A 42 -8.01 5.70 -13.07
CA ASP A 42 -8.46 6.42 -11.87
C ASP A 42 -9.96 6.10 -11.66
N PRO A 43 -10.40 5.69 -10.45
CA PRO A 43 -11.71 5.10 -10.26
C PRO A 43 -12.84 6.02 -10.72
N VAL A 44 -13.77 5.46 -11.50
CA VAL A 44 -15.07 6.07 -11.77
C VAL A 44 -15.83 6.22 -10.45
N ILE A 45 -16.43 7.39 -10.23
CA ILE A 45 -17.23 7.70 -9.02
C ILE A 45 -18.23 6.55 -8.77
N GLY A 46 -18.08 5.86 -7.65
CA GLY A 46 -18.99 4.79 -7.20
C GLY A 46 -18.36 3.40 -7.03
N ILE A 47 -17.13 3.17 -7.48
CA ILE A 47 -16.40 1.90 -7.24
C ILE A 47 -15.38 2.09 -6.13
N ILE A 48 -15.56 1.38 -5.02
CA ILE A 48 -14.56 1.33 -3.94
C ILE A 48 -13.43 0.39 -4.39
N GLN A 49 -12.35 0.96 -4.92
CA GLN A 49 -11.14 0.20 -5.29
C GLN A 49 -10.13 0.19 -4.14
N GLY A 50 -9.46 -0.95 -3.96
CA GLY A 50 -8.45 -1.11 -2.93
C GLY A 50 -7.15 -0.38 -3.27
N PHE A 51 -6.58 0.33 -2.30
CA PHE A 51 -5.26 0.91 -2.34
C PHE A 51 -4.18 -0.17 -2.28
N HIS A 52 -3.09 0.07 -3.02
CA HIS A 52 -1.92 -0.79 -3.05
C HIS A 52 -0.66 0.03 -2.82
N LEU A 53 0.36 -0.55 -2.19
CA LEU A 53 1.72 -0.02 -2.21
C LEU A 53 2.50 -0.67 -3.33
N LEU A 54 3.28 0.12 -4.06
CA LEU A 54 4.34 -0.37 -4.92
C LEU A 54 5.66 -0.23 -4.17
N VAL A 55 6.32 -1.35 -3.91
CA VAL A 55 7.60 -1.43 -3.18
C VAL A 55 8.61 -2.25 -3.97
N ARG A 56 9.89 -2.15 -3.60
CA ARG A 56 10.89 -3.08 -4.11
C ARG A 56 10.66 -4.47 -3.53
N ASP A 57 10.99 -5.51 -4.31
CA ASP A 57 10.86 -6.92 -3.90
C ASP A 57 11.56 -7.19 -2.56
N GLU A 58 12.74 -6.61 -2.36
CA GLU A 58 13.53 -6.70 -1.13
C GLU A 58 12.86 -6.12 0.12
N ASP A 59 11.88 -5.21 -0.06
CA ASP A 59 11.17 -4.55 1.04
C ASP A 59 9.77 -5.14 1.31
N VAL A 60 9.34 -6.14 0.54
CA VAL A 60 7.96 -6.65 0.56
C VAL A 60 7.53 -7.14 1.95
N ASP A 61 8.38 -7.92 2.61
CA ASP A 61 8.02 -8.51 3.91
C ASP A 61 7.92 -7.44 5.01
N GLN A 62 8.79 -6.43 4.97
CA GLN A 62 8.73 -5.31 5.90
C GLN A 62 7.48 -4.45 5.65
N ALA A 63 7.14 -4.19 4.39
CA ALA A 63 5.92 -3.49 4.02
C ALA A 63 4.66 -4.25 4.47
N ARG A 64 4.60 -5.57 4.27
CA ARG A 64 3.50 -6.43 4.75
C ARG A 64 3.35 -6.40 6.27
N ALA A 65 4.45 -6.38 7.01
CA ALA A 65 4.42 -6.28 8.47
C ALA A 65 3.84 -4.93 8.94
N ILE A 66 4.13 -3.83 8.23
CA ILE A 66 3.55 -2.51 8.53
C ILE A 66 2.06 -2.50 8.21
N VAL A 67 1.65 -3.03 7.05
CA VAL A 67 0.23 -3.17 6.69
C VAL A 67 -0.52 -3.95 7.76
N GLY A 68 -0.04 -5.14 8.13
CA GLY A 68 -0.71 -5.99 9.14
C GLY A 68 -0.92 -5.30 10.49
N ARG A 69 0.03 -4.45 10.92
CA ARG A 69 -0.12 -3.64 12.14
C ARG A 69 -1.19 -2.55 12.00
N GLY A 70 -1.29 -1.91 10.83
CA GLY A 70 -2.28 -0.86 10.57
C GLY A 70 -3.72 -1.35 10.58
N TRP A 71 -3.96 -2.64 10.27
CA TRP A 71 -5.28 -3.26 10.37
C TRP A 71 -5.63 -3.68 11.80
N ALA A 72 -4.66 -4.17 12.57
CA ALA A 72 -4.86 -4.55 13.97
C ALA A 72 -5.26 -3.36 14.88
N THR A 73 -4.94 -2.12 14.46
CA THR A 73 -5.34 -0.90 15.18
C THR A 73 -6.73 -0.37 14.80
N SER A 74 -7.33 -0.83 13.71
CA SER A 74 -8.62 -0.33 13.21
C SER A 74 -9.83 -1.14 13.70
N ASP A 75 -9.60 -2.29 14.34
CA ASP A 75 -10.63 -3.21 14.84
C ASP A 75 -10.97 -2.97 16.32
N ARG A 76 -10.78 -1.72 16.80
CA ARG A 76 -10.90 -1.34 18.22
C ARG A 76 -11.83 -0.16 18.42
#